data_AF-A0A1V5KUR6-F1
#
_entry.id   AF-A0A1V5KUR6-F1
#
_cell.length_a   1.000
_cell.length_b   1.000
_cell.length_c   1.000
_cell.angle_alpha   90.00
_cell.angle_beta   90.00
_cell.angle_gamma   90.00
#
_symmetry.space_group_name_H-M   'P 1'
#
loop_
_entity.id
_entity.type
_entity.pdbx_description
1 polymer ?
#
loop_
_entity_poly.entity_id
_entity_poly.type
_entity_poly.pdbx_seq_one_letter_code
_entity_poly.pdbx_strand_id
1 'polypeptide(L)'
;MTFGDSYLTHLKVLQNVGMTRIDPVPYKGTEIIPIEFLKALLPDPASLGATTKGKTCIGCLVEGTKDGKPKKAFLYNVCDHEECYREVNAQAISYTTGVPAMIGAMMVATGAWKGSGVFNMEQFDPDPFMEKLNIHGLPWKLTIL
;
A
#
# COMPACT_ATOMS: atom_id res chain seq x y z
N MET A 1 3.41 -1.76 -9.42
CA MET A 1 2.05 -2.21 -9.05
C MET A 1 1.71 -3.43 -9.90
N THR A 2 1.00 -4.42 -9.34
CA THR A 2 0.63 -5.67 -10.04
C THR A 2 -0.87 -5.72 -10.27
N PHE A 3 -1.29 -6.23 -11.43
CA PHE A 3 -2.69 -6.40 -11.79
C PHE A 3 -2.88 -7.76 -12.46
N GLY A 4 -3.78 -8.58 -11.92
CA GLY A 4 -4.14 -9.85 -12.55
C GLY A 4 -5.18 -9.67 -13.65
N ASP A 5 -5.18 -10.55 -14.65
CA ASP A 5 -6.08 -10.47 -15.80
C ASP A 5 -7.56 -10.50 -15.39
N SER A 6 -7.91 -11.31 -14.39
CA SER A 6 -9.27 -11.35 -13.85
C SER A 6 -9.70 -9.99 -13.31
N TYR A 7 -8.84 -9.32 -12.53
CA TYR A 7 -9.13 -7.99 -11.99
C TYR A 7 -9.37 -6.95 -13.10
N LEU A 8 -8.47 -6.90 -14.09
CA LEU A 8 -8.58 -5.99 -15.23
C LEU A 8 -9.85 -6.25 -16.05
N THR A 9 -10.20 -7.53 -16.23
CA THR A 9 -11.41 -7.93 -16.94
C THR A 9 -12.67 -7.44 -16.22
N HIS A 10 -12.77 -7.65 -14.91
CA HIS A 10 -13.92 -7.18 -14.12
C HIS A 10 -14.06 -5.66 -14.13
N LEU A 11 -12.96 -4.92 -13.97
CA LEU A 11 -12.98 -3.46 -14.07
C LEU A 11 -13.46 -3.00 -15.45
N LYS A 12 -12.95 -3.60 -16.53
CA LYS A 12 -13.35 -3.25 -17.90
C LYS A 12 -14.83 -3.54 -18.14
N VAL A 13 -15.36 -4.66 -17.63
CA VAL A 13 -16.79 -4.97 -17.71
C VAL A 13 -17.61 -3.92 -16.97
N LEU A 14 -17.29 -3.63 -15.70
CA LEU A 14 -17.99 -2.63 -14.89
C LEU A 14 -17.97 -1.23 -15.53
N GLN A 15 -16.83 -0.84 -16.10
CA GLN A 15 -16.69 0.41 -16.84
C GLN A 15 -17.55 0.43 -18.11
N ASN A 16 -17.50 -0.63 -18.92
CA ASN A 16 -18.24 -0.73 -20.18
C ASN A 16 -19.76 -0.69 -19.99
N VAL A 17 -20.26 -1.24 -18.89
CA VAL A 17 -21.70 -1.17 -18.56
C VAL A 17 -22.08 0.10 -17.78
N GLY A 18 -21.14 1.01 -17.55
CA GLY A 18 -21.38 2.30 -16.91
C GLY A 18 -21.51 2.27 -15.38
N MET A 19 -21.21 1.14 -14.72
CA MET A 19 -21.30 1.01 -13.26
C MET A 19 -20.28 1.85 -12.49
N THR A 20 -19.25 2.35 -13.17
CA THR A 20 -18.23 3.24 -12.58
C THR A 20 -18.50 4.73 -12.85
N ARG A 21 -19.67 5.09 -13.40
CA ARG A 21 -20.05 6.50 -13.60
C ARG A 21 -20.28 7.21 -12.27
N ILE A 22 -19.92 8.49 -12.26
CA ILE A 22 -20.07 9.40 -11.11
C ILE A 22 -21.24 10.36 -11.28
N ASP A 23 -21.83 10.43 -12.47
CA ASP A 23 -22.96 11.29 -12.77
C ASP A 23 -24.31 10.58 -12.52
N PRO A 24 -25.36 11.31 -12.12
CA PRO A 24 -26.65 10.71 -11.79
C PRO A 24 -27.35 10.11 -13.01
N VAL A 25 -28.05 8.99 -12.79
CA VAL A 25 -28.91 8.32 -13.79
C VAL A 25 -30.33 8.21 -13.24
N PRO A 26 -31.37 8.73 -13.94
CA PRO A 26 -32.76 8.61 -13.48
C PRO A 26 -33.27 7.18 -13.64
N TYR A 27 -33.74 6.59 -12.54
CA TYR A 27 -34.31 5.25 -12.52
C TYR A 27 -35.55 5.20 -11.61
N LYS A 28 -36.72 4.91 -12.18
CA LYS A 28 -38.00 4.81 -11.45
C LYS A 28 -38.30 6.01 -10.55
N GLY A 29 -38.02 7.23 -11.03
CA GLY A 29 -38.29 8.46 -10.30
C GLY A 29 -37.27 8.81 -9.22
N THR A 30 -36.16 8.07 -9.12
CA THR A 30 -35.02 8.38 -8.23
C THR A 30 -33.75 8.53 -9.05
N GLU A 31 -32.90 9.49 -8.71
CA GLU A 31 -31.57 9.62 -9.29
C GLU A 31 -30.60 8.70 -8.56
N ILE A 32 -29.85 7.88 -9.32
CA ILE A 32 -28.87 6.94 -8.78
C ILE A 32 -27.49 7.29 -9.36
N ILE A 33 -26.47 7.40 -8.51
CA ILE A 33 -25.08 7.48 -8.94
C ILE A 33 -24.53 6.04 -9.03
N PRO A 34 -24.17 5.52 -10.22
CA PRO A 34 -23.84 4.11 -10.38
C PRO A 34 -22.68 3.62 -9.51
N ILE A 35 -21.61 4.40 -9.33
CA ILE A 35 -20.48 3.98 -8.50
C ILE A 35 -20.83 3.87 -7.01
N GLU A 36 -21.75 4.71 -6.52
CA GLU A 36 -22.23 4.64 -5.13
C GLU A 36 -23.09 3.40 -4.92
N PHE A 37 -23.95 3.08 -5.90
CA PHE A 37 -24.73 1.86 -5.88
C PHE A 37 -23.85 0.61 -5.97
N LEU A 38 -22.82 0.62 -6.83
CA LEU A 38 -21.83 -0.46 -6.91
C LEU A 38 -21.13 -0.66 -5.57
N LYS A 39 -20.73 0.42 -4.88
CA LYS A 39 -20.11 0.34 -3.56
C LYS A 39 -21.02 -0.37 -2.55
N ALA A 40 -22.34 -0.17 -2.61
CA ALA A 40 -23.28 -0.86 -1.73
C ALA A 40 -23.44 -2.36 -2.03
N LEU A 41 -23.10 -2.79 -3.25
CA LEU A 41 -23.15 -4.20 -3.67
C LEU A 41 -21.85 -4.96 -3.39
N LEU A 42 -20.71 -4.26 -3.40
CA LEU A 42 -19.40 -4.85 -3.14
C LEU A 42 -19.27 -5.26 -1.66
N PRO A 43 -18.48 -6.30 -1.35
CA PRO A 43 -18.21 -6.67 0.04
C PRO A 43 -17.56 -5.52 0.79
N ASP A 44 -17.87 -5.39 2.08
CA ASP A 44 -17.21 -4.42 2.94
C ASP A 44 -15.69 -4.65 2.93
N PRO A 45 -14.88 -3.66 2.52
CA PRO A 45 -13.43 -3.79 2.49
C PRO A 45 -12.81 -4.24 3.82
N ALA A 46 -13.40 -3.85 4.97
CA ALA A 46 -12.90 -4.25 6.29
C ALA A 46 -13.07 -5.76 6.55
N SER A 47 -14.10 -6.37 5.95
CA SER A 47 -14.39 -7.80 6.10
C SER A 47 -13.43 -8.70 5.32
N LEU A 48 -12.70 -8.15 4.34
CA LEU A 48 -11.82 -8.92 3.46
C LEU A 48 -10.55 -9.40 4.15
N GLY A 49 -10.15 -8.77 5.26
CA GLY A 49 -8.95 -9.15 6.01
C GLY A 49 -8.95 -10.62 6.45
N ALA A 50 -10.13 -11.13 6.86
CA ALA A 50 -10.28 -12.50 7.36
C ALA A 50 -10.11 -13.58 6.28
N THR A 51 -10.36 -13.23 5.01
CA THR A 51 -10.41 -14.20 3.89
C THR A 51 -9.26 -14.05 2.91
N THR A 52 -8.58 -12.90 2.93
CA THR A 52 -7.46 -12.61 2.03
C THR A 52 -6.23 -13.44 2.40
N LYS A 53 -5.67 -14.15 1.42
CA LYS A 53 -4.47 -14.98 1.58
C LYS A 53 -3.39 -14.57 0.59
N GLY A 54 -2.16 -14.95 0.90
CA GLY A 54 -0.99 -14.67 0.08
C GLY A 54 -0.12 -13.55 0.65
N LYS A 55 0.76 -13.01 -0.19
CA LYS A 55 1.81 -12.09 0.23
C LYS A 55 1.87 -10.87 -0.68
N THR A 56 2.23 -9.73 -0.10
CA THR A 56 2.65 -8.55 -0.84
C THR A 56 4.16 -8.53 -0.94
N CYS A 57 4.69 -8.00 -2.05
CA CYS A 57 6.11 -7.68 -2.20
C CYS A 57 6.22 -6.27 -2.75
N ILE A 58 6.81 -5.37 -1.97
CA ILE A 58 6.96 -3.95 -2.32
C ILE A 58 8.42 -3.59 -2.14
N GLY A 59 9.00 -2.93 -3.14
CA GLY A 59 10.41 -2.56 -3.12
C GLY A 59 10.82 -1.63 -4.25
N CYS A 60 12.07 -1.19 -4.17
CA CYS A 60 12.70 -0.31 -5.14
C CYS A 60 13.84 -1.05 -5.84
N LEU A 61 13.73 -1.18 -7.16
CA LEU A 61 14.85 -1.58 -8.02
C LEU A 61 15.61 -0.32 -8.43
N VAL A 62 16.83 -0.19 -7.93
CA VAL A 62 17.67 0.99 -8.14
C VAL A 62 18.87 0.61 -8.97
N GLU A 63 19.15 1.40 -9.99
CA GLU A 63 20.31 1.28 -10.86
C GLU A 63 21.09 2.59 -10.82
N GLY A 64 22.40 2.51 -10.71
CA GLY A 64 23.26 3.69 -10.61
C GLY A 64 24.74 3.34 -10.73
N THR A 65 25.60 4.22 -10.24
CA THR A 65 27.05 4.04 -10.26
C THR A 65 27.60 4.13 -8.86
N LYS A 66 28.49 3.22 -8.49
CA LYS A 66 29.24 3.25 -7.23
C LYS A 66 30.71 2.92 -7.52
N ASP A 67 31.63 3.71 -6.99
CA ASP A 67 33.07 3.53 -7.19
C ASP A 67 33.47 3.44 -8.68
N GLY A 68 32.81 4.25 -9.52
CA GLY A 68 33.03 4.29 -10.98
C GLY A 68 32.46 3.10 -11.76
N LYS A 69 31.74 2.17 -11.11
CA LYS A 69 31.18 0.99 -11.76
C LYS A 69 29.64 0.99 -11.71
N PRO A 70 28.95 0.54 -12.78
CA PRO A 70 27.52 0.31 -12.73
C PRO A 70 27.17 -0.67 -11.61
N LYS A 71 26.09 -0.36 -10.88
CA LYS A 71 25.59 -1.20 -9.81
C LYS A 71 24.07 -1.19 -9.82
N LYS A 72 23.49 -2.36 -9.56
CA LYS A 72 22.05 -2.56 -9.46
C LYS A 72 21.71 -3.22 -8.13
N ALA A 73 20.63 -2.80 -7.52
CA ALA A 73 20.18 -3.34 -6.24
C ALA A 73 18.66 -3.33 -6.14
N PHE A 74 18.12 -4.31 -5.44
CA PHE A 74 16.70 -4.41 -5.13
C PHE A 74 16.51 -4.46 -3.61
N LEU A 75 15.89 -3.40 -3.06
CA LEU A 75 15.50 -3.31 -1.65
C LEU A 75 14.00 -3.53 -1.55
N TYR A 76 13.55 -4.51 -0.77
CA TYR A 76 12.14 -4.87 -0.71
C TYR A 76 11.72 -5.42 0.65
N ASN A 77 10.42 -5.39 0.91
CA ASN A 77 9.75 -6.09 2.00
C ASN A 77 8.75 -7.10 1.42
N VAL A 78 8.62 -8.25 2.09
CA VAL A 78 7.55 -9.22 1.86
C VAL A 78 6.69 -9.25 3.10
N CYS A 79 5.37 -9.14 2.94
CA CYS A 79 4.41 -9.09 4.05
C CYS A 79 3.27 -10.07 3.77
N ASP A 80 2.90 -10.87 4.77
CA ASP A 80 1.91 -11.93 4.65
C ASP A 80 0.54 -11.48 5.20
N HIS A 81 -0.51 -11.67 4.40
CA HIS A 81 -1.86 -11.22 4.77
C HIS A 81 -2.40 -11.91 6.03
N GLU A 82 -2.12 -13.21 6.19
CA GLU A 82 -2.64 -14.01 7.29
C GLU A 82 -1.90 -13.67 8.60
N GLU A 83 -0.60 -13.37 8.53
CA GLU A 83 0.18 -12.85 9.67
C GLU A 83 -0.33 -11.49 10.15
N CYS A 84 -0.53 -10.55 9.23
CA CYS A 84 -1.04 -9.21 9.57
C CYS A 84 -2.43 -9.29 10.24
N TYR A 85 -3.31 -10.13 9.71
CA TYR A 85 -4.65 -10.28 10.24
C TYR A 85 -4.64 -10.88 11.65
N ARG A 86 -3.76 -11.87 11.90
CA ARG A 86 -3.58 -12.43 13.24
C ARG A 86 -3.05 -11.43 14.26
N GLU A 87 -2.18 -10.50 13.84
CA GLU A 87 -1.56 -9.53 14.75
C GLU A 87 -2.49 -8.35 15.08
N VAL A 88 -3.05 -7.70 14.05
CA VAL A 88 -3.75 -6.41 14.19
C VAL A 88 -5.13 -6.39 13.55
N ASN A 89 -5.68 -7.55 13.17
CA ASN A 89 -7.01 -7.68 12.55
C ASN A 89 -7.15 -6.87 11.25
N ALA A 90 -6.06 -6.75 10.49
CA ALA A 90 -6.02 -6.03 9.21
C ALA A 90 -5.17 -6.76 8.16
N GLN A 91 -5.49 -6.55 6.89
CA GLN A 91 -4.75 -7.12 5.77
C GLN A 91 -3.40 -6.41 5.52
N ALA A 92 -2.48 -7.08 4.82
CA ALA A 92 -1.13 -6.58 4.57
C ALA A 92 -1.07 -5.20 3.89
N ILE A 93 -2.09 -4.81 3.11
CA ILE A 93 -2.16 -3.46 2.50
C ILE A 93 -2.28 -2.37 3.56
N SER A 94 -3.18 -2.56 4.54
CA SER A 94 -3.35 -1.65 5.66
C SER A 94 -2.14 -1.71 6.59
N TYR A 95 -1.59 -2.90 6.82
CA TYR A 95 -0.41 -3.10 7.67
C TYR A 95 0.83 -2.37 7.14
N THR A 96 1.16 -2.57 5.86
CA THR A 96 2.31 -1.95 5.18
C THR A 96 2.19 -0.43 5.07
N THR A 97 1.02 0.15 5.28
CA THR A 97 0.80 1.60 5.37
C THR A 97 0.82 2.09 6.82
N GLY A 98 0.17 1.36 7.73
CA GLY A 98 0.01 1.74 9.13
C GLY A 98 1.31 1.70 9.92
N VAL A 99 2.14 0.67 9.72
CA VAL A 99 3.43 0.55 10.42
C VAL A 99 4.37 1.73 10.06
N PRO A 100 4.60 2.08 8.78
CA PRO A 100 5.39 3.26 8.42
C PRO A 100 4.83 4.57 8.98
N ALA A 101 3.50 4.73 9.04
CA ALA A 101 2.88 5.91 9.63
C ALA A 101 3.19 6.02 11.13
N MET A 102 3.09 4.91 11.86
CA MET A 102 3.47 4.84 13.28
C MET A 102 4.95 5.14 13.49
N ILE A 103 5.84 4.56 12.68
CA ILE A 103 7.29 4.80 12.78
C ILE A 103 7.60 6.27 12.45
N GLY A 104 6.99 6.85 11.41
CA GLY A 104 7.17 8.27 11.07
C GLY A 104 6.76 9.19 12.22
N ALA A 105 5.61 8.91 12.86
CA ALA A 105 5.19 9.61 14.07
C ALA A 105 6.19 9.43 15.22
N MET A 106 6.73 8.22 15.42
CA MET A 106 7.78 7.94 16.40
C MET A 106 9.05 8.75 16.12
N MET A 107 9.49 8.87 14.86
CA MET A 107 10.68 9.64 14.50
C MET A 107 10.52 11.11 14.88
N VAL A 108 9.34 11.68 14.64
CA VAL A 108 9.01 13.06 15.02
C VAL A 108 8.93 13.23 16.53
N ALA A 109 8.18 12.35 17.21
CA ALA A 109 7.97 12.43 18.65
C ALA A 109 9.25 12.27 19.48
N THR A 110 10.20 11.46 18.99
CA THR A 110 11.50 11.24 19.64
C THR A 110 12.56 12.30 19.24
N GLY A 111 12.25 13.17 18.27
CA GLY A 111 13.18 14.17 17.75
C GLY A 111 14.27 13.61 16.83
N ALA A 112 14.20 12.33 16.45
CA ALA A 112 15.09 11.73 15.46
C ALA A 112 14.91 12.40 14.08
N TRP A 113 13.66 12.69 13.71
CA TRP A 113 13.34 13.55 12.58
C TRP A 113 12.80 14.88 13.10
N LYS A 114 13.52 15.96 12.84
CA LYS A 114 13.22 17.30 13.32
C LYS A 114 13.51 18.35 12.25
N GLY A 115 12.74 19.44 12.26
CA GLY A 115 12.90 20.54 11.33
C GLY A 115 11.69 21.46 11.35
N SER A 116 11.83 22.66 10.79
CA SER A 116 10.71 23.59 10.59
C SER A 116 10.40 23.68 9.10
N GLY A 117 9.19 23.31 8.70
CA GLY A 117 8.78 23.28 7.29
C GLY A 117 7.96 22.03 6.95
N VAL A 118 7.84 21.77 5.66
CA VAL A 118 7.21 20.56 5.10
C VAL A 118 8.31 19.70 4.51
N PHE A 119 8.32 18.43 4.87
CA PHE A 119 9.37 17.49 4.51
C PHE A 119 8.80 16.21 3.91
N ASN A 120 9.51 15.67 2.93
CA ASN A 120 9.37 14.30 2.47
C ASN A 120 10.33 13.38 3.22
N MET A 121 10.09 12.07 3.13
CA MET A 121 10.83 11.04 3.85
C MET A 121 12.32 11.02 3.49
N GLU A 122 12.63 11.17 2.19
CA GLU A 122 13.98 11.16 1.63
C GLU A 122 14.86 12.35 2.05
N GLN A 123 14.27 13.35 2.72
CA GLN A 123 15.00 14.51 3.24
C GLN A 123 15.56 14.27 4.65
N PHE A 124 15.19 13.18 5.31
CA PHE A 124 15.71 12.80 6.61
C PHE A 124 16.69 11.64 6.52
N ASP A 125 17.48 11.45 7.58
CA ASP A 125 18.31 10.26 7.75
C ASP A 125 17.42 8.99 7.79
N PRO A 126 17.57 8.06 6.84
CA PRO A 126 16.74 6.87 6.76
C PRO A 126 17.12 5.81 7.80
N ASP A 127 18.34 5.82 8.34
CA ASP A 127 18.87 4.74 9.19
C ASP A 127 17.98 4.39 10.40
N PRO A 128 17.54 5.35 11.24
CA PRO A 128 16.67 5.03 12.37
C PRO A 128 15.29 4.50 11.94
N PHE A 129 14.76 4.96 10.81
CA PHE A 129 13.49 4.47 10.28
C PHE A 129 13.62 3.03 9.77
N MET A 130 14.71 2.74 9.06
CA MET A 130 15.01 1.42 8.51
C MET A 130 15.25 0.38 9.60
N GLU A 131 15.86 0.77 10.73
CA GLU A 131 15.98 -0.09 11.91
C GLU A 131 14.59 -0.42 12.50
N LYS A 132 13.72 0.59 12.66
CA LYS A 132 12.38 0.40 13.21
C LYS A 132 11.47 -0.44 12.33
N LEU A 133 11.63 -0.42 11.00
CA LEU A 133 10.91 -1.32 10.11
C LEU A 133 11.17 -2.80 10.45
N ASN A 134 12.43 -3.17 10.72
CA ASN A 134 12.79 -4.54 11.11
C ASN A 134 12.20 -4.96 12.46
N ILE A 135 12.03 -4.01 13.38
CA ILE A 135 11.51 -4.25 14.73
C ILE A 135 9.98 -4.34 14.72
N HIS A 136 9.30 -3.51 13.93
CA HIS A 136 7.84 -3.36 13.95
C HIS A 136 7.13 -4.12 12.82
N GLY A 137 7.68 -5.27 12.41
CA GLY A 137 6.96 -6.23 11.57
C GLY A 137 7.08 -6.03 10.06
N LEU A 138 7.92 -5.11 9.58
CA LEU A 138 8.22 -4.91 8.16
C LEU A 138 9.71 -5.12 7.85
N PRO A 139 10.27 -6.32 8.10
CA PRO A 139 11.66 -6.57 7.80
C PRO A 139 11.94 -6.42 6.30
N TRP A 140 13.03 -5.74 5.97
CA TRP A 140 13.44 -5.51 4.59
C TRP A 140 14.66 -6.35 4.21
N LYS A 141 14.82 -6.59 2.92
CA LYS A 141 15.95 -7.31 2.34
C LYS A 141 16.55 -6.53 1.19
N LEU A 142 17.88 -6.42 1.19
CA LEU A 142 18.66 -5.87 0.10
C LEU A 142 19.30 -7.00 -0.70
N THR A 143 19.06 -7.03 -2.00
CA THR A 143 19.73 -7.92 -2.95
C THR A 143 20.56 -7.07 -3.91
N ILE A 144 21.86 -7.37 -4.04
CA ILE A 144 22.69 -6.78 -5.11
C ILE A 144 22.53 -7.64 -6.36
N LEU A 145 22.29 -7.00 -7.50
CA LEU A 145 22.05 -7.63 -8.80
C LEU A 145 23.24 -7.45 -9.74
#